data_AF-A0A847GCW3-F1
#
_entry.id   AF-A0A847GCW3-F1
#
_cell.length_a   1.000
_cell.length_b   1.000
_cell.length_c   1.000
_cell.angle_alpha   90.00
_cell.angle_beta   90.00
_cell.angle_gamma   90.00
#
_symmetry.space_group_name_H-M   'P 1'
#
loop_
_entity.id
_entity.type
_entity.pdbx_description
1 polymer ?
#
loop_
_entity_poly.entity_id
_entity_poly.type
_entity_poly.pdbx_seq_one_letter_code
_entity_poly.pdbx_strand_id
1 'polypeptide(L)'
;MARLSIVAFLLALSLPVSAQDASAVAFQETPGQLTILVGGRPFAEYVYADKAVPRPFFCRVTAPDGTQVTRNYPPDPVADKGNDDHEGFHPGIWLAFGDLGGADFWRNKARVRHDGFINAPKGGDAGAFTVRNVYETTDAPPRVICEETCTYTVRPEGAGIWLVSESTFQTTLAGVAFGDQEEMGFGVRMATPLTVKHGNGVLLNSLGGENERDTWGKAADWCAFSGMAGDHRAGVMLMASPKNFRPSWHHNRDYGLMVANPFGKKSMTAPKDRDVTEDSTPLPAGEPLTLGFAVFVFSTDSGAHPDYSALHAAYAAGLN
;
A
#
# COMPACT_ATOMS: atom_id res chain seq x y z
N MET A 1 53.60 -54.66 20.10
CA MET A 1 52.90 -53.71 19.22
C MET A 1 51.73 -53.12 20.00
N ALA A 2 51.87 -51.92 20.56
CA ALA A 2 50.79 -51.23 21.27
C ALA A 2 50.24 -50.13 20.35
N ARG A 3 48.97 -50.22 19.97
CA ARG A 3 48.27 -49.18 19.20
C ARG A 3 47.63 -48.20 20.18
N LEU A 4 48.08 -46.95 20.16
CA LEU A 4 47.52 -45.85 20.93
C LEU A 4 46.41 -45.20 20.08
N SER A 5 45.15 -45.36 20.50
CA SER A 5 44.01 -44.70 19.85
C SER A 5 43.87 -43.28 20.41
N ILE A 6 44.07 -42.27 19.55
CA ILE A 6 43.82 -40.87 19.86
C ILE A 6 42.32 -40.61 19.67
N VAL A 7 41.61 -40.30 20.75
CA VAL A 7 40.23 -39.81 20.70
C VAL A 7 40.29 -38.29 20.58
N ALA A 8 39.90 -37.77 19.41
CA ALA A 8 39.77 -36.33 19.19
C ALA A 8 38.39 -35.86 19.71
N PHE A 9 38.39 -35.07 20.77
CA PHE A 9 37.20 -34.35 21.23
C PHE A 9 36.98 -33.13 20.33
N LEU A 10 35.97 -33.19 19.46
CA LEU A 10 35.46 -32.02 18.74
C LEU A 10 34.62 -31.19 19.70
N LEU A 11 35.19 -30.09 20.21
CA LEU A 11 34.45 -29.05 20.91
C LEU A 11 33.62 -28.28 19.87
N ALA A 12 32.32 -28.53 19.80
CA ALA A 12 31.40 -27.70 19.03
C ALA A 12 31.22 -26.36 19.76
N LEU A 13 31.83 -25.29 19.25
CA LEU A 13 31.49 -23.93 19.69
C LEU A 13 30.09 -23.59 19.18
N SER A 14 29.10 -23.64 20.06
CA SER A 14 27.79 -23.05 19.82
C SER A 14 27.92 -21.53 19.87
N LEU A 15 27.95 -20.88 18.70
CA LEU A 15 27.80 -19.43 18.63
C LEU A 15 26.41 -19.06 19.18
N PRO A 16 26.29 -18.03 20.04
CA PRO A 16 25.00 -17.56 20.49
C PRO A 16 24.24 -17.02 19.28
N VAL A 17 23.14 -17.68 18.93
CA VAL A 17 22.13 -17.10 18.04
C VAL A 17 21.56 -15.91 18.80
N SER A 18 21.90 -14.70 18.37
CA SER A 18 21.26 -13.50 18.90
C SER A 18 19.77 -13.64 18.66
N ALA A 19 18.97 -13.66 19.73
CA ALA A 19 17.52 -13.60 19.63
C ALA A 19 17.17 -12.31 18.87
N GLN A 20 16.78 -12.45 17.61
CA GLN A 20 16.31 -11.32 16.82
C GLN A 20 14.96 -10.92 17.41
N ASP A 21 14.81 -9.65 17.77
CA ASP A 21 13.56 -9.18 18.34
C ASP A 21 12.43 -9.42 17.33
N ALA A 22 11.36 -10.09 17.78
CA ALA A 22 10.29 -10.58 16.91
C ALA A 22 9.50 -9.45 16.23
N SER A 23 9.68 -8.21 16.69
CA SER A 23 9.09 -6.99 16.13
C SER A 23 10.09 -6.06 15.43
N ALA A 24 11.38 -6.40 15.35
CA ALA A 24 12.34 -5.50 14.73
C ALA A 24 12.08 -5.35 13.22
N VAL A 25 11.93 -4.10 12.76
CA VAL A 25 11.87 -3.73 11.35
C VAL A 25 13.28 -3.61 10.80
N ALA A 26 13.54 -4.22 9.64
CA ALA A 26 14.80 -4.10 8.92
C ALA A 26 14.55 -3.86 7.43
N PHE A 27 15.52 -3.25 6.77
CA PHE A 27 15.47 -2.94 5.36
C PHE A 27 16.69 -3.51 4.64
N GLN A 28 16.48 -4.06 3.45
CA GLN A 28 17.53 -4.55 2.57
C GLN A 28 17.36 -3.93 1.19
N GLU A 29 18.28 -3.03 0.83
CA GLU A 29 18.23 -2.33 -0.44
C GLU A 29 18.97 -3.11 -1.53
N THR A 30 18.34 -3.21 -2.68
CA THR A 30 18.96 -3.62 -3.95
C THR A 30 18.64 -2.56 -5.01
N PRO A 31 19.37 -2.49 -6.13
CA PRO A 31 19.08 -1.50 -7.16
C PRO A 31 17.62 -1.58 -7.62
N GLY A 32 16.84 -0.52 -7.37
CA GLY A 32 15.44 -0.43 -7.79
C GLY A 32 14.40 -0.97 -6.82
N GLN A 33 14.82 -1.52 -5.68
CA GLN A 33 13.92 -2.17 -4.72
C GLN A 33 14.44 -2.07 -3.27
N LEU A 34 13.51 -2.00 -2.32
CA LEU A 34 13.77 -2.08 -0.90
C LEU A 34 12.92 -3.21 -0.29
N THR A 35 13.58 -4.27 0.15
CA THR A 35 12.91 -5.37 0.87
C THR A 35 12.73 -4.99 2.33
N ILE A 36 11.53 -5.16 2.86
CA ILE A 36 11.15 -4.82 4.23
C ILE A 36 10.93 -6.13 5.01
N LEU A 37 11.62 -6.26 6.13
CA LEU A 37 11.50 -7.38 7.04
C LEU A 37 10.91 -6.93 8.38
N VAL A 38 10.11 -7.78 9.00
CA VAL A 38 9.61 -7.60 10.38
C VAL A 38 9.87 -8.88 11.16
N GLY A 39 10.60 -8.79 12.27
CA GLY A 39 11.01 -9.97 13.04
C GLY A 39 11.84 -10.96 12.23
N GLY A 40 12.63 -10.46 11.27
CA GLY A 40 13.42 -11.28 10.35
C GLY A 40 12.63 -11.95 9.22
N ARG A 41 11.31 -11.78 9.15
CA ARG A 41 10.45 -12.36 8.10
C ARG A 41 10.10 -11.32 7.03
N PRO A 42 9.95 -11.71 5.76
CA PRO A 42 9.47 -10.80 4.71
C PRO A 42 8.13 -10.17 5.11
N PHE A 43 8.01 -8.86 4.93
CA PHE A 43 6.74 -8.14 5.07
C PHE A 43 6.25 -7.61 3.73
N ALA A 44 7.09 -6.85 3.02
CA ALA A 44 6.75 -6.25 1.73
C ALA A 44 8.02 -5.89 0.93
N GLU A 45 7.88 -5.68 -0.38
CA GLU A 45 8.91 -5.12 -1.25
C GLU A 45 8.44 -3.75 -1.76
N TYR A 46 9.19 -2.67 -1.48
CA TYR A 46 8.98 -1.37 -2.11
C TYR A 46 9.81 -1.29 -3.39
N VAL A 47 9.15 -1.31 -4.55
CA VAL A 47 9.77 -1.29 -5.86
C VAL A 47 9.67 0.11 -6.43
N TYR A 48 10.80 0.67 -6.89
CA TYR A 48 10.89 2.04 -7.38
C TYR A 48 11.59 2.18 -8.75
N ALA A 49 12.07 1.07 -9.33
CA ALA A 49 12.62 1.04 -10.69
C ALA A 49 12.18 -0.21 -11.47
N ASP A 50 10.86 -0.45 -11.53
CA ASP A 50 10.29 -1.49 -12.38
C ASP A 50 10.21 -1.06 -13.85
N LYS A 51 10.34 -2.01 -14.78
CA LYS A 51 10.31 -1.75 -16.23
C LYS A 51 8.90 -1.64 -16.79
N ALA A 52 7.93 -2.34 -16.20
CA ALA A 52 6.54 -2.40 -16.63
C ALA A 52 5.66 -1.39 -15.89
N VAL A 53 5.95 -1.12 -14.61
CA VAL A 53 5.26 -0.11 -13.79
C VAL A 53 6.20 1.08 -13.55
N PRO A 54 6.09 2.17 -14.34
CA PRO A 54 6.92 3.38 -14.21
C PRO A 54 6.49 4.27 -13.03
N ARG A 55 6.26 3.69 -11.87
CA ARG A 55 5.98 4.40 -10.61
C ARG A 55 6.35 3.53 -9.40
N PRO A 56 6.58 4.10 -8.22
CA PRO A 56 6.81 3.30 -7.03
C PRO A 56 5.55 2.59 -6.54
N PHE A 57 5.72 1.40 -5.95
CA PHE A 57 4.66 0.61 -5.34
C PHE A 57 5.22 -0.38 -4.32
N PHE A 58 4.34 -0.99 -3.53
CA PHE A 58 4.66 -2.15 -2.71
C PHE A 58 4.03 -3.41 -3.31
N CYS A 59 4.75 -4.52 -3.27
CA CYS A 59 4.24 -5.85 -3.62
C CYS A 59 4.70 -6.90 -2.60
N ARG A 60 4.28 -8.16 -2.82
CA ARG A 60 4.56 -9.30 -1.92
C ARG A 60 4.25 -9.02 -0.45
N VAL A 61 3.14 -8.33 -0.21
CA VAL A 61 2.76 -7.94 1.14
C VAL A 61 2.20 -9.17 1.86
N THR A 62 2.74 -9.48 3.03
CA THR A 62 2.34 -10.63 3.86
C THR A 62 1.87 -10.20 5.24
N ALA A 63 0.94 -10.96 5.81
CA ALA A 63 0.51 -10.82 7.19
C ALA A 63 1.53 -11.40 8.17
N PRO A 64 1.43 -11.09 9.48
CA PRO A 64 2.38 -11.59 10.48
C PRO A 64 2.50 -13.12 10.58
N ASP A 65 1.53 -13.89 10.10
CA ASP A 65 1.60 -15.36 10.02
C ASP A 65 2.30 -15.87 8.73
N GLY A 66 2.65 -14.96 7.81
CA GLY A 66 3.23 -15.27 6.50
C GLY A 66 2.22 -15.39 5.36
N THR A 67 0.93 -15.20 5.61
CA THR A 67 -0.12 -15.23 4.58
C THR A 67 0.06 -14.09 3.58
N GLN A 68 0.15 -14.39 2.29
CA GLN A 68 0.17 -13.38 1.22
C GLN A 68 -1.17 -12.64 1.16
N VAL A 69 -1.17 -11.32 1.36
CA VAL A 69 -2.42 -10.51 1.40
C VAL A 69 -2.67 -9.70 0.15
N THR A 70 -1.65 -9.32 -0.61
CA THR A 70 -1.80 -8.67 -1.92
C THR A 70 -1.69 -9.68 -3.05
N ARG A 71 -2.28 -9.40 -4.22
CA ARG A 71 -2.07 -10.21 -5.43
C ARG A 71 -0.58 -10.27 -5.76
N ASN A 72 -0.16 -11.37 -6.38
CA ASN A 72 1.21 -11.45 -6.91
C ASN A 72 1.43 -10.36 -7.95
N TYR A 73 2.66 -9.88 -8.03
CA TYR A 73 3.12 -9.01 -9.09
C TYR A 73 4.43 -9.56 -9.69
N PRO A 74 4.45 -9.87 -11.01
CA PRO A 74 3.28 -9.98 -11.90
C PRO A 74 2.28 -11.04 -11.40
N PRO A 75 1.01 -11.04 -11.87
CA PRO A 75 0.03 -12.04 -11.47
C PRO A 75 0.53 -13.47 -11.72
N ASP A 76 0.25 -14.37 -10.78
CA ASP A 76 0.63 -15.77 -10.91
C ASP A 76 -0.35 -16.49 -11.86
N PRO A 77 0.12 -17.19 -12.90
CA PRO A 77 -0.75 -17.78 -13.92
C PRO A 77 -1.66 -18.90 -13.40
N VAL A 78 -1.40 -19.43 -12.20
CA VAL A 78 -2.20 -20.46 -11.55
C VAL A 78 -3.06 -19.86 -10.45
N ALA A 79 -2.46 -19.15 -9.50
CA ALA A 79 -3.16 -18.61 -8.33
C ALA A 79 -4.09 -17.43 -8.68
N ASP A 80 -3.76 -16.67 -9.73
CA ASP A 80 -4.51 -15.49 -10.16
C ASP A 80 -5.29 -15.72 -11.46
N LYS A 81 -5.45 -16.99 -11.87
CA LYS A 81 -6.18 -17.36 -13.09
C LYS A 81 -7.62 -16.80 -13.06
N GLY A 82 -7.94 -15.95 -14.04
CA GLY A 82 -9.26 -15.30 -14.16
C GLY A 82 -9.43 -14.07 -13.26
N ASN A 83 -8.37 -13.68 -12.56
CA ASN A 83 -8.23 -12.44 -11.80
C ASN A 83 -6.85 -11.81 -12.09
N ASP A 84 -6.39 -11.88 -13.34
CA ASP A 84 -5.11 -11.39 -13.88
C ASP A 84 -5.25 -10.08 -14.68
N ASP A 85 -6.44 -9.50 -14.69
CA ASP A 85 -6.72 -8.19 -15.26
C ASP A 85 -5.90 -7.07 -14.58
N HIS A 86 -5.67 -5.99 -15.33
CA HIS A 86 -4.92 -4.82 -14.85
C HIS A 86 -3.50 -5.16 -14.33
N GLU A 87 -2.89 -6.25 -14.83
CA GLU A 87 -1.56 -6.76 -14.41
C GLU A 87 -0.47 -5.69 -14.42
N GLY A 88 -0.52 -4.79 -15.39
CA GLY A 88 0.49 -3.75 -15.59
C GLY A 88 0.37 -2.57 -14.63
N PHE A 89 -0.70 -2.44 -13.85
CA PHE A 89 -0.91 -1.24 -13.03
C PHE A 89 -1.68 -1.45 -11.70
N HIS A 90 -2.03 -2.67 -11.31
CA HIS A 90 -2.46 -2.98 -9.93
C HIS A 90 -1.45 -3.93 -9.24
N PRO A 91 -0.26 -3.43 -8.82
CA PRO A 91 0.88 -4.27 -8.44
C PRO A 91 0.93 -4.71 -6.96
N GLY A 92 -0.03 -4.27 -6.13
CA GLY A 92 -0.03 -4.55 -4.69
C GLY A 92 -0.60 -3.38 -3.91
N ILE A 93 0.23 -2.54 -3.32
CA ILE A 93 -0.17 -1.27 -2.67
C ILE A 93 0.50 -0.11 -3.40
N TRP A 94 -0.23 0.94 -3.77
CA TRP A 94 0.33 2.08 -4.50
C TRP A 94 -0.44 3.37 -4.27
N LEU A 95 0.20 4.50 -4.57
CA LEU A 95 -0.45 5.80 -4.73
C LEU A 95 -0.33 6.22 -6.20
N ALA A 96 -1.45 6.48 -6.86
CA ALA A 96 -1.42 6.97 -8.23
C ALA A 96 -2.63 7.85 -8.56
N PHE A 97 -2.53 8.61 -9.64
CA PHE A 97 -3.54 9.57 -10.06
C PHE A 97 -3.82 9.40 -11.56
N GLY A 98 -5.06 9.06 -11.92
CA GLY A 98 -5.54 9.01 -13.30
C GLY A 98 -5.66 10.38 -13.98
N ASP A 99 -5.63 11.47 -13.21
CA ASP A 99 -5.54 12.85 -13.70
C ASP A 99 -4.84 13.76 -12.68
N LEU A 100 -3.58 14.08 -12.94
CA LEU A 100 -2.84 15.16 -12.28
C LEU A 100 -2.27 16.09 -13.36
N GLY A 101 -2.78 17.31 -13.42
CA GLY A 101 -2.40 18.28 -14.46
C GLY A 101 -2.68 17.79 -15.88
N GLY A 102 -3.69 16.95 -16.07
CA GLY A 102 -4.05 16.34 -17.36
C GLY A 102 -3.29 15.06 -17.72
N ALA A 103 -2.37 14.59 -16.87
CA ALA A 103 -1.59 13.37 -17.08
C ALA A 103 -2.12 12.19 -16.23
N ASP A 104 -2.07 10.98 -16.80
CA ASP A 104 -2.59 9.75 -16.18
C ASP A 104 -1.43 8.84 -15.74
N PHE A 105 -1.14 8.88 -14.43
CA PHE A 105 -0.10 8.09 -13.77
C PHE A 105 -0.63 6.74 -13.27
N TRP A 106 -1.95 6.57 -13.17
CA TRP A 106 -2.58 5.33 -12.72
C TRP A 106 -2.47 4.23 -13.77
N ARG A 107 -2.79 4.55 -15.02
CA ARG A 107 -2.77 3.60 -16.15
C ARG A 107 -1.42 3.57 -16.87
N ASN A 108 -0.35 4.06 -16.22
CA ASN A 108 1.02 4.16 -16.76
C ASN A 108 1.13 4.97 -18.06
N LYS A 109 0.21 5.90 -18.32
CA LYS A 109 0.31 6.79 -19.49
C LYS A 109 1.26 7.96 -19.26
N ALA A 110 1.70 8.17 -18.02
CA ALA A 110 2.75 9.06 -17.57
C ALA A 110 3.56 8.36 -16.47
N ARG A 111 4.67 8.98 -16.03
CA ARG A 111 5.65 8.32 -15.15
C ARG A 111 5.82 9.07 -13.83
N VAL A 112 5.91 8.31 -12.75
CA VAL A 112 6.40 8.80 -11.45
C VAL A 112 7.81 8.27 -11.26
N ARG A 113 8.80 9.14 -11.40
CA ARG A 113 10.19 8.75 -11.18
C ARG A 113 10.53 8.85 -9.70
N HIS A 114 11.04 7.78 -9.12
CA HIS A 114 11.79 7.87 -7.87
C HIS A 114 13.10 8.64 -8.12
N ASP A 115 13.26 9.76 -7.43
CA ASP A 115 14.41 10.68 -7.54
C ASP A 115 15.38 10.56 -6.36
N GLY A 116 15.12 9.62 -5.43
CA GLY A 116 16.05 9.22 -4.38
C GLY A 116 15.44 9.17 -2.99
N PHE A 117 16.21 8.64 -2.05
CA PHE A 117 15.91 8.70 -0.63
C PHE A 117 16.35 10.06 -0.07
N ILE A 118 15.40 10.83 0.46
CA ILE A 118 15.68 12.03 1.28
C ILE A 118 16.19 11.60 2.66
N ASN A 119 15.54 10.61 3.26
CA ASN A 119 16.02 9.92 4.44
C ASN A 119 16.19 8.44 4.10
N ALA A 120 17.41 7.93 4.27
CA ALA A 120 17.72 6.53 4.04
C ALA A 120 16.88 5.61 4.95
N PRO A 121 16.55 4.39 4.50
CA PRO A 121 15.81 3.44 5.31
C PRO A 121 16.47 3.13 6.65
N LYS A 122 15.74 3.31 7.73
CA LYS A 122 16.21 3.08 9.10
C LYS A 122 15.22 2.18 9.85
N GLY A 123 15.70 1.01 10.28
CA GLY A 123 14.95 0.04 11.07
C GLY A 123 15.02 0.27 12.59
N GLY A 124 14.47 -0.68 13.35
CA GLY A 124 14.28 -0.61 14.81
C GLY A 124 12.92 -1.18 15.21
N ASP A 125 12.38 -0.77 16.36
CA ASP A 125 11.02 -1.16 16.80
C ASP A 125 9.94 -0.72 15.80
N ALA A 126 10.20 0.39 15.12
CA ALA A 126 9.54 0.80 13.90
C ALA A 126 10.61 1.17 12.86
N GLY A 127 10.26 1.04 11.59
CA GLY A 127 11.12 1.43 10.47
C GLY A 127 10.53 2.58 9.68
N ALA A 128 11.37 3.44 9.13
CA ALA A 128 10.91 4.51 8.25
C ALA A 128 11.92 4.84 7.15
N PHE A 129 11.42 5.40 6.05
CA PHE A 129 12.22 5.99 4.98
C PHE A 129 11.43 7.12 4.32
N THR A 130 12.15 8.10 3.76
CA THR A 130 11.54 9.22 3.03
C THR A 130 12.08 9.24 1.61
N VAL A 131 11.21 9.30 0.62
CA VAL A 131 11.55 9.36 -0.80
C VAL A 131 11.14 10.70 -1.40
N ARG A 132 11.84 11.10 -2.45
CA ARG A 132 11.38 12.11 -3.39
C ARG A 132 10.95 11.44 -4.68
N ASN A 133 9.74 11.74 -5.14
CA ASN A 133 9.21 11.30 -6.41
C ASN A 133 8.91 12.51 -7.29
N VAL A 134 9.02 12.32 -8.60
CA VAL A 134 8.81 13.38 -9.61
C VAL A 134 7.80 12.88 -10.64
N TYR A 135 6.73 13.65 -10.83
CA TYR A 135 5.67 13.36 -11.79
C TYR A 135 6.00 14.01 -13.13
N GLU A 136 6.23 13.18 -14.15
CA GLU A 136 6.71 13.58 -15.46
C GLU A 136 5.66 13.30 -16.54
N THR A 137 5.39 14.28 -17.40
CA THR A 137 4.56 14.09 -18.60
C THR A 137 5.26 13.22 -19.64
N THR A 138 4.54 12.86 -20.71
CA THR A 138 5.08 12.12 -21.86
C THR A 138 5.59 13.02 -22.98
N ASP A 139 5.74 14.32 -22.73
CA ASP A 139 6.34 15.26 -23.66
C ASP A 139 7.78 14.82 -24.03
N ALA A 140 8.30 15.33 -25.15
CA ALA A 140 9.68 15.13 -25.56
C ALA A 140 10.40 16.49 -25.62
N PRO A 141 11.18 16.89 -24.61
CA PRO A 141 11.54 16.15 -23.39
C PRO A 141 10.40 16.11 -22.34
N PRO A 142 10.40 15.12 -21.41
CA PRO A 142 9.42 15.05 -20.33
C PRO A 142 9.45 16.31 -19.48
N ARG A 143 8.26 16.81 -19.12
CA ARG A 143 8.12 17.96 -18.22
C ARG A 143 7.73 17.49 -16.84
N VAL A 144 8.43 17.98 -15.82
CA VAL A 144 8.03 17.80 -14.42
C VAL A 144 6.84 18.69 -14.11
N ILE A 145 5.77 18.12 -13.56
CA ILE A 145 4.55 18.86 -13.21
C ILE A 145 4.29 18.93 -11.69
N CYS A 146 4.85 17.99 -10.95
CA CYS A 146 4.67 17.87 -9.52
C CYS A 146 5.86 17.12 -8.91
N GLU A 147 6.25 17.53 -7.72
CA GLU A 147 7.16 16.79 -6.86
C GLU A 147 6.40 16.28 -5.64
N GLU A 148 6.71 15.07 -5.21
CA GLU A 148 6.19 14.46 -3.99
C GLU A 148 7.36 14.14 -3.07
N THR A 149 7.26 14.58 -1.81
CA THR A 149 8.07 14.01 -0.72
C THR A 149 7.17 13.09 0.08
N CYS A 150 7.50 11.79 0.12
CA CYS A 150 6.69 10.79 0.81
C CYS A 150 7.50 10.09 1.90
N THR A 151 6.97 10.08 3.12
CA THR A 151 7.51 9.26 4.22
C THR A 151 6.65 8.02 4.40
N TYR A 152 7.30 6.86 4.37
CA TYR A 152 6.70 5.59 4.75
C TYR A 152 7.17 5.17 6.13
N THR A 153 6.23 4.78 6.99
CA THR A 153 6.51 4.21 8.31
C THR A 153 5.94 2.80 8.39
N VAL A 154 6.77 1.86 8.82
CA VAL A 154 6.42 0.46 9.07
C VAL A 154 6.51 0.19 10.57
N ARG A 155 5.41 -0.26 11.17
CA ARG A 155 5.36 -0.49 12.62
C ARG A 155 4.54 -1.74 12.94
N PRO A 156 5.15 -2.82 13.44
CA PRO A 156 4.39 -3.94 14.00
C PRO A 156 3.68 -3.52 15.28
N GLU A 157 2.42 -3.95 15.42
CA GLU A 157 1.60 -3.68 16.60
C GLU A 157 0.54 -4.77 16.76
N GLY A 158 0.53 -5.43 17.92
CA GLY A 158 -0.43 -6.49 18.21
C GLY A 158 -0.40 -7.60 17.14
N ALA A 159 -1.56 -7.85 16.52
CA ALA A 159 -1.75 -8.90 15.52
C ALA A 159 -1.48 -8.44 14.07
N GLY A 160 -0.85 -7.28 13.87
CA GLY A 160 -0.63 -6.74 12.54
C GLY A 160 0.58 -5.83 12.40
N ILE A 161 0.73 -5.29 11.20
CA ILE A 161 1.80 -4.41 10.78
C ILE A 161 1.18 -3.20 10.09
N TRP A 162 1.48 -2.02 10.59
CA TRP A 162 1.13 -0.75 9.97
C TRP A 162 2.10 -0.44 8.84
N LEU A 163 1.56 -0.07 7.68
CA LEU A 163 2.25 0.68 6.61
C LEU A 163 1.56 2.04 6.48
N VAL A 164 2.19 3.09 6.98
CA VAL A 164 1.68 4.46 6.94
C VAL A 164 2.42 5.25 5.87
N SER A 165 1.69 6.02 5.08
CA SER A 165 2.20 6.87 4.00
C SER A 165 1.77 8.31 4.28
N GLU A 166 2.72 9.23 4.30
CA GLU A 166 2.46 10.68 4.33
C GLU A 166 3.17 11.34 3.15
N SER A 167 2.40 11.82 2.19
CA SER A 167 2.89 12.40 0.93
C SER A 167 2.56 13.88 0.86
N THR A 168 3.57 14.72 0.67
CA THR A 168 3.42 16.15 0.39
C THR A 168 3.73 16.43 -1.07
N PHE A 169 2.72 16.91 -1.79
CA PHE A 169 2.77 17.28 -3.20
C PHE A 169 2.99 18.78 -3.36
N GLN A 170 3.86 19.18 -4.27
CA GLN A 170 4.12 20.58 -4.58
C GLN A 170 4.39 20.78 -6.07
N THR A 171 4.12 21.98 -6.55
CA THR A 171 4.47 22.40 -7.91
C THR A 171 4.94 23.85 -7.92
N THR A 172 5.69 24.22 -8.94
CA THR A 172 6.02 25.61 -9.28
C THR A 172 5.23 26.10 -10.50
N LEU A 173 4.40 25.24 -11.10
CA LEU A 173 3.64 25.55 -12.30
C LEU A 173 2.25 26.09 -11.95
N ALA A 174 1.75 27.01 -12.77
CA ALA A 174 0.37 27.43 -12.69
C ALA A 174 -0.56 26.38 -13.32
N GLY A 175 -1.79 26.26 -12.80
CA GLY A 175 -2.86 25.46 -13.41
C GLY A 175 -2.76 23.94 -13.22
N VAL A 176 -1.87 23.46 -12.35
CA VAL A 176 -1.87 22.05 -11.96
C VAL A 176 -3.00 21.78 -10.98
N ALA A 177 -3.73 20.69 -11.19
CA ALA A 177 -4.81 20.26 -10.33
C ALA A 177 -4.92 18.73 -10.37
N PHE A 178 -5.46 18.16 -9.30
CA PHE A 178 -5.97 16.79 -9.30
C PHE A 178 -7.38 16.80 -9.87
N GLY A 179 -7.63 15.99 -10.90
CA GLY A 179 -8.91 15.96 -11.62
C GLY A 179 -10.00 15.11 -10.97
N ASP A 180 -11.13 14.99 -11.68
CA ASP A 180 -12.25 14.14 -11.28
C ASP A 180 -12.18 12.78 -11.99
N GLN A 181 -11.60 11.79 -11.33
CA GLN A 181 -11.49 10.41 -11.84
C GLN A 181 -11.69 9.39 -10.72
N GLU A 182 -12.29 8.23 -11.04
CA GLU A 182 -12.44 7.14 -10.06
C GLU A 182 -11.09 6.49 -9.69
N GLU A 183 -10.18 6.41 -10.66
CA GLU A 183 -8.84 5.83 -10.54
C GLU A 183 -7.83 6.86 -10.00
N MET A 184 -8.02 7.27 -8.74
CA MET A 184 -7.18 8.25 -8.05
C MET A 184 -6.99 7.83 -6.58
N GLY A 185 -5.80 8.01 -6.03
CA GLY A 185 -5.53 7.83 -4.60
C GLY A 185 -4.77 6.54 -4.26
N PHE A 186 -4.91 6.11 -3.00
CA PHE A 186 -4.11 5.04 -2.41
C PHE A 186 -4.83 3.70 -2.56
N GLY A 187 -4.28 2.81 -3.36
CA GLY A 187 -4.88 1.54 -3.76
C GLY A 187 -4.22 0.31 -3.14
N VAL A 188 -5.02 -0.74 -2.94
CA VAL A 188 -4.59 -2.09 -2.59
C VAL A 188 -5.25 -3.09 -3.54
N ARG A 189 -4.47 -4.03 -4.09
CA ARG A 189 -4.95 -5.20 -4.84
C ARG A 189 -4.76 -6.45 -3.99
N MET A 190 -5.86 -7.02 -3.53
CA MET A 190 -5.89 -8.20 -2.67
C MET A 190 -5.47 -9.49 -3.37
N ALA A 191 -4.88 -10.41 -2.62
CA ALA A 191 -4.58 -11.76 -3.07
C ALA A 191 -5.87 -12.47 -3.49
N THR A 192 -5.87 -13.11 -4.65
CA THR A 192 -7.07 -13.70 -5.27
C THR A 192 -7.89 -14.59 -4.32
N PRO A 193 -7.28 -15.49 -3.50
CA PRO A 193 -8.03 -16.33 -2.56
C PRO A 193 -8.75 -15.56 -1.44
N LEU A 194 -8.33 -14.33 -1.14
CA LEU A 194 -8.92 -13.47 -0.11
C LEU A 194 -9.96 -12.49 -0.67
N THR A 195 -10.26 -12.56 -1.97
CA THR A 195 -11.26 -11.69 -2.62
C THR A 195 -12.68 -12.23 -2.44
N VAL A 196 -13.69 -11.37 -2.60
CA VAL A 196 -15.12 -11.76 -2.56
C VAL A 196 -15.45 -12.63 -3.77
N LYS A 197 -15.09 -12.18 -4.97
CA LYS A 197 -15.54 -12.79 -6.23
C LYS A 197 -14.83 -14.12 -6.54
N HIS A 198 -13.55 -14.24 -6.21
CA HIS A 198 -12.72 -15.39 -6.59
C HIS A 198 -12.25 -16.23 -5.39
N GLY A 199 -12.59 -15.81 -4.18
CA GLY A 199 -12.12 -16.40 -2.94
C GLY A 199 -13.23 -16.60 -1.92
N ASN A 200 -12.86 -16.49 -0.65
CA ASN A 200 -13.77 -16.58 0.49
C ASN A 200 -13.83 -15.26 1.29
N GLY A 201 -13.46 -14.17 0.62
CA GLY A 201 -13.28 -12.86 1.24
C GLY A 201 -14.59 -12.14 1.54
N VAL A 202 -14.46 -11.11 2.38
CA VAL A 202 -15.47 -10.09 2.62
C VAL A 202 -14.78 -8.73 2.66
N LEU A 203 -15.46 -7.72 2.14
CA LEU A 203 -15.06 -6.33 2.20
C LEU A 203 -16.06 -5.57 3.07
N LEU A 204 -15.58 -4.87 4.10
CA LEU A 204 -16.39 -4.12 5.06
C LEU A 204 -15.96 -2.66 5.10
N ASN A 205 -16.84 -1.75 5.50
CA ASN A 205 -16.48 -0.36 5.74
C ASN A 205 -17.03 0.21 7.05
N SER A 206 -16.55 1.39 7.43
CA SER A 206 -16.94 2.06 8.68
C SER A 206 -18.42 2.47 8.77
N LEU A 207 -19.15 2.43 7.66
CA LEU A 207 -20.58 2.76 7.58
C LEU A 207 -21.47 1.52 7.74
N GLY A 208 -20.88 0.34 7.99
CA GLY A 208 -21.60 -0.94 8.08
C GLY A 208 -21.96 -1.55 6.73
N GLY A 209 -21.36 -1.07 5.63
CA GLY A 209 -21.52 -1.62 4.29
C GLY A 209 -20.68 -2.87 4.08
N GLU A 210 -21.17 -3.79 3.25
CA GLU A 210 -20.54 -5.05 2.89
C GLU A 210 -20.41 -5.19 1.36
N ASN A 211 -19.22 -5.61 0.91
CA ASN A 211 -18.86 -5.89 -0.48
C ASN A 211 -19.05 -4.69 -1.43
N GLU A 212 -18.79 -4.89 -2.72
CA GLU A 212 -18.76 -3.81 -3.73
C GLU A 212 -20.03 -2.96 -3.72
N ARG A 213 -21.20 -3.61 -3.64
CA ARG A 213 -22.51 -2.95 -3.69
C ARG A 213 -22.65 -1.85 -2.63
N ASP A 214 -22.22 -2.11 -1.41
CA ASP A 214 -22.48 -1.22 -0.26
C ASP A 214 -21.26 -0.38 0.12
N THR A 215 -20.10 -0.64 -0.49
CA THR A 215 -18.85 0.08 -0.18
C THR A 215 -18.35 0.99 -1.32
N TRP A 216 -18.71 0.72 -2.58
CA TRP A 216 -18.28 1.58 -3.70
C TRP A 216 -18.88 2.98 -3.61
N GLY A 217 -18.05 4.00 -3.88
CA GLY A 217 -18.47 5.40 -3.90
C GLY A 217 -18.80 5.97 -2.52
N LYS A 218 -18.56 5.21 -1.43
CA LYS A 218 -18.86 5.66 -0.06
C LYS A 218 -17.68 6.40 0.55
N ALA A 219 -17.97 7.50 1.22
CA ALA A 219 -17.03 8.24 2.04
C ALA A 219 -16.95 7.63 3.45
N ALA A 220 -16.40 6.41 3.54
CA ALA A 220 -16.13 5.74 4.80
C ALA A 220 -14.75 6.14 5.35
N ASP A 221 -14.56 6.07 6.66
CA ASP A 221 -13.27 6.37 7.30
C ASP A 221 -12.24 5.26 7.00
N TRP A 222 -12.74 4.05 6.82
CA TRP A 222 -11.94 2.87 6.48
C TRP A 222 -12.74 1.86 5.67
N CYS A 223 -12.00 1.07 4.90
CA CYS A 223 -12.47 -0.18 4.31
C CYS A 223 -11.50 -1.31 4.68
N ALA A 224 -12.03 -2.50 4.97
CA ALA A 224 -11.24 -3.67 5.34
C ALA A 224 -11.61 -4.86 4.45
N PHE A 225 -10.61 -5.48 3.83
CA PHE A 225 -10.79 -6.63 2.94
C PHE A 225 -10.03 -7.83 3.54
N SER A 226 -10.74 -8.91 3.85
CA SER A 226 -10.15 -10.08 4.49
C SER A 226 -10.84 -11.39 4.10
N GLY A 227 -10.11 -12.49 4.15
CA GLY A 227 -10.61 -13.83 3.91
C GLY A 227 -10.04 -14.84 4.90
N MET A 228 -10.51 -16.09 4.81
CA MET A 228 -9.98 -17.21 5.59
C MET A 228 -8.78 -17.82 4.86
N ALA A 229 -7.67 -17.99 5.57
CA ALA A 229 -6.52 -18.74 5.13
C ALA A 229 -6.35 -19.92 6.10
N GLY A 230 -6.86 -21.10 5.76
CA GLY A 230 -6.96 -22.20 6.74
C GLY A 230 -7.97 -21.86 7.85
N ASP A 231 -7.55 -21.93 9.10
CA ASP A 231 -8.34 -21.63 10.30
C ASP A 231 -8.17 -20.21 10.84
N HIS A 232 -7.21 -19.45 10.29
CA HIS A 232 -7.00 -18.04 10.59
C HIS A 232 -7.63 -17.11 9.55
N ARG A 233 -7.87 -15.85 9.94
CA ARG A 233 -8.28 -14.79 9.01
C ARG A 233 -7.10 -13.88 8.73
N ALA A 234 -6.91 -13.52 7.46
CA ALA A 234 -5.90 -12.56 7.04
C ALA A 234 -6.49 -11.50 6.11
N GLY A 235 -5.92 -10.30 6.12
CA GLY A 235 -6.39 -9.23 5.28
C GLY A 235 -5.70 -7.91 5.54
N VAL A 236 -6.32 -6.86 5.01
CA VAL A 236 -5.86 -5.48 5.16
C VAL A 236 -7.01 -4.56 5.51
N MET A 237 -6.71 -3.50 6.25
CA MET A 237 -7.61 -2.36 6.46
C MET A 237 -6.94 -1.10 5.92
N LEU A 238 -7.58 -0.45 4.96
CA LEU A 238 -7.16 0.82 4.36
C LEU A 238 -7.90 1.98 5.01
N MET A 239 -7.14 2.99 5.42
CA MET A 239 -7.63 4.22 6.05
C MET A 239 -7.05 5.45 5.35
N ALA A 240 -7.89 6.46 5.16
CA ALA A 240 -7.42 7.81 4.84
C ALA A 240 -7.15 8.57 6.14
N SER A 241 -6.12 9.41 6.15
CA SER A 241 -5.89 10.30 7.29
C SER A 241 -7.06 11.27 7.47
N PRO A 242 -7.63 11.43 8.69
CA PRO A 242 -8.61 12.49 8.97
C PRO A 242 -8.03 13.90 8.82
N LYS A 243 -6.70 14.05 8.71
CA LYS A 243 -6.03 15.33 8.40
C LYS A 243 -6.03 15.66 6.91
N ASN A 244 -6.43 14.74 6.02
CA ASN A 244 -6.61 15.05 4.61
C ASN A 244 -7.66 16.17 4.46
N PHE A 245 -7.50 16.99 3.43
CA PHE A 245 -8.40 18.12 3.16
C PHE A 245 -9.88 17.71 2.96
N ARG A 246 -10.14 16.41 2.71
CA ARG A 246 -11.47 15.80 2.74
C ARG A 246 -11.41 14.28 2.97
N PRO A 247 -12.55 13.68 3.40
CA PRO A 247 -12.73 12.22 3.39
C PRO A 247 -12.56 11.63 1.99
N SER A 248 -12.13 10.36 1.94
CA SER A 248 -11.99 9.62 0.69
C SER A 248 -13.26 8.86 0.33
N TRP A 249 -13.68 8.94 -0.93
CA TRP A 249 -14.61 7.96 -1.50
C TRP A 249 -13.84 6.68 -1.85
N HIS A 250 -14.52 5.54 -1.80
CA HIS A 250 -13.86 4.25 -2.00
C HIS A 250 -14.15 3.60 -3.37
N HIS A 251 -13.12 3.38 -4.19
CA HIS A 251 -13.22 2.65 -5.46
C HIS A 251 -12.98 1.16 -5.22
N ASN A 252 -13.99 0.52 -4.64
CA ASN A 252 -13.91 -0.89 -4.28
C ASN A 252 -14.51 -1.80 -5.35
N ARG A 253 -13.93 -3.00 -5.48
CA ARG A 253 -14.41 -4.06 -6.37
C ARG A 253 -14.27 -5.43 -5.70
N ASP A 254 -15.27 -6.28 -5.90
CA ASP A 254 -15.31 -7.64 -5.31
C ASP A 254 -14.18 -8.54 -5.80
N TYR A 255 -13.56 -8.20 -6.93
CA TYR A 255 -12.38 -8.89 -7.48
C TYR A 255 -11.06 -8.52 -6.77
N GLY A 256 -11.09 -7.68 -5.73
CA GLY A 256 -9.93 -7.41 -4.87
C GLY A 256 -9.31 -6.02 -5.00
N LEU A 257 -9.95 -5.06 -5.67
CA LEU A 257 -9.48 -3.67 -5.66
C LEU A 257 -10.13 -2.90 -4.51
N MET A 258 -9.31 -2.17 -3.75
CA MET A 258 -9.75 -1.22 -2.73
C MET A 258 -8.93 0.05 -2.85
N VAL A 259 -9.57 1.22 -2.94
CA VAL A 259 -8.86 2.50 -3.14
C VAL A 259 -9.50 3.57 -2.27
N ALA A 260 -8.70 4.32 -1.53
CA ALA A 260 -9.11 5.55 -0.87
C ALA A 260 -8.82 6.73 -1.78
N ASN A 261 -9.89 7.30 -2.37
CA ASN A 261 -9.84 8.38 -3.33
C ASN A 261 -10.37 9.69 -2.70
N PRO A 262 -9.49 10.62 -2.28
CA PRO A 262 -9.90 11.96 -1.85
C PRO A 262 -10.10 12.90 -3.05
N PHE A 263 -10.44 12.39 -4.24
CA PHE A 263 -10.71 13.12 -5.47
C PHE A 263 -11.88 12.46 -6.20
N GLY A 264 -12.20 12.91 -7.41
CA GLY A 264 -13.18 12.19 -8.24
C GLY A 264 -14.62 12.25 -7.73
N LYS A 265 -15.04 13.33 -7.06
CA LYS A 265 -16.37 13.42 -6.43
C LYS A 265 -17.48 12.98 -7.40
N LYS A 266 -17.50 13.51 -8.62
CA LYS A 266 -18.53 13.15 -9.61
C LYS A 266 -18.36 11.71 -10.07
N SER A 267 -17.16 11.32 -10.47
CA SER A 267 -16.83 9.96 -10.93
C SER A 267 -17.23 8.90 -9.90
N MET A 268 -17.06 9.20 -8.61
CA MET A 268 -17.30 8.28 -7.51
C MET A 268 -18.75 8.28 -6.99
N THR A 269 -19.49 9.38 -7.16
CA THR A 269 -20.83 9.51 -6.53
C THR A 269 -21.96 9.65 -7.53
N ALA A 270 -21.70 10.19 -8.71
CA ALA A 270 -22.72 10.53 -9.70
C ALA A 270 -22.16 10.53 -11.16
N PRO A 271 -21.52 9.44 -11.62
CA PRO A 271 -20.79 9.43 -12.90
C PRO A 271 -21.69 9.65 -14.13
N LYS A 272 -23.00 9.38 -14.01
CA LYS A 272 -23.99 9.54 -15.09
C LYS A 272 -24.84 10.80 -14.95
N ASP A 273 -24.67 11.54 -13.86
CA ASP A 273 -25.44 12.75 -13.60
C ASP A 273 -24.79 13.94 -14.33
N ARG A 274 -25.56 14.59 -15.19
CA ARG A 274 -25.10 15.74 -15.97
C ARG A 274 -25.15 17.04 -15.19
N ASP A 275 -25.93 17.08 -14.11
CA ASP A 275 -26.11 18.28 -13.28
C ASP A 275 -25.04 18.38 -12.19
N VAL A 276 -24.31 17.29 -11.94
CA VAL A 276 -23.12 17.29 -11.08
C VAL A 276 -21.90 17.71 -11.89
N THR A 277 -21.22 18.77 -11.43
CA THR A 277 -19.97 19.26 -12.03
C THR A 277 -18.79 18.36 -11.61
N GLU A 278 -17.86 18.18 -12.53
CA GLU A 278 -16.58 17.54 -12.23
C GLU A 278 -15.81 18.38 -11.20
N ASP A 279 -15.18 17.69 -10.27
CA ASP A 279 -14.29 18.30 -9.30
C ASP A 279 -12.91 18.61 -9.90
N SER A 280 -12.23 19.59 -9.33
CA SER A 280 -10.85 19.90 -9.64
C SER A 280 -10.23 20.48 -8.39
N THR A 281 -9.27 19.76 -7.80
CA THR A 281 -8.55 20.22 -6.62
C THR A 281 -7.26 20.89 -7.06
N PRO A 282 -7.16 22.23 -6.98
CA PRO A 282 -5.96 22.93 -7.41
C PRO A 282 -4.75 22.52 -6.57
N LEU A 283 -3.59 22.47 -7.20
CA LEU A 283 -2.29 22.46 -6.56
C LEU A 283 -1.57 23.77 -6.95
N PRO A 284 -1.83 24.89 -6.23
CA PRO A 284 -1.24 26.17 -6.58
C PRO A 284 0.29 26.16 -6.46
N ALA A 285 0.95 27.01 -7.24
CA ALA A 285 2.40 27.13 -7.20
C ALA A 285 2.87 27.58 -5.81
N GLY A 286 3.72 26.78 -5.16
CA GLY A 286 4.24 27.06 -3.82
C GLY A 286 3.29 26.77 -2.66
N GLU A 287 2.10 26.21 -2.92
CA GLU A 287 1.13 25.81 -1.89
C GLU A 287 1.03 24.27 -1.84
N PRO A 288 1.75 23.60 -0.91
CA PRO A 288 1.80 22.16 -0.88
C PRO A 288 0.49 21.53 -0.39
N LEU A 289 0.13 20.38 -0.97
CA LEU A 289 -0.98 19.53 -0.52
C LEU A 289 -0.42 18.27 0.15
N THR A 290 -0.83 17.98 1.38
CA THR A 290 -0.45 16.76 2.08
C THR A 290 -1.59 15.75 2.11
N LEU A 291 -1.28 14.50 1.77
CA LEU A 291 -2.18 13.36 1.85
C LEU A 291 -1.55 12.26 2.73
N GLY A 292 -2.30 11.81 3.73
CA GLY A 292 -1.95 10.69 4.58
C GLY A 292 -2.86 9.49 4.34
N PHE A 293 -2.27 8.29 4.36
CA PHE A 293 -2.97 7.01 4.27
C PHE A 293 -2.29 5.98 5.18
N ALA A 294 -3.04 4.98 5.60
CA ALA A 294 -2.50 3.83 6.31
C ALA A 294 -3.12 2.53 5.84
N VAL A 295 -2.30 1.48 5.78
CA VAL A 295 -2.75 0.09 5.63
C VAL A 295 -2.32 -0.68 6.87
N PHE A 296 -3.28 -1.25 7.57
CA PHE A 296 -3.01 -2.24 8.62
C PHE A 296 -3.14 -3.64 8.02
N VAL A 297 -2.03 -4.36 7.93
CA VAL A 297 -1.98 -5.75 7.45
C VAL A 297 -2.05 -6.67 8.66
N PHE A 298 -2.99 -7.61 8.67
CA PHE A 298 -3.25 -8.41 9.87
C PHE A 298 -3.47 -9.90 9.55
N SER A 299 -3.24 -10.70 10.59
CA SER A 299 -3.70 -12.08 10.70
C SER A 299 -4.23 -12.32 12.11
N THR A 300 -5.34 -13.02 12.25
CA THR A 300 -5.92 -13.37 13.55
C THR A 300 -5.98 -14.88 13.73
N ASP A 301 -5.56 -15.36 14.90
CA ASP A 301 -5.60 -16.80 15.26
C ASP A 301 -7.01 -17.39 15.23
N SER A 302 -8.02 -16.52 15.32
CA SER A 302 -9.42 -16.87 15.12
C SER A 302 -9.90 -16.37 13.76
N GLY A 303 -10.88 -17.04 13.14
CA GLY A 303 -11.56 -16.53 11.96
C GLY A 303 -12.38 -15.24 12.17
N ALA A 304 -12.33 -14.65 13.37
CA ALA A 304 -13.02 -13.40 13.70
C ALA A 304 -12.33 -12.18 13.05
N HIS A 305 -13.10 -11.12 12.85
CA HIS A 305 -12.55 -9.84 12.41
C HIS A 305 -11.82 -9.13 13.57
N PRO A 306 -10.74 -8.38 13.28
CA PRO A 306 -10.23 -7.38 14.21
C PRO A 306 -11.31 -6.34 14.57
N ASP A 307 -11.13 -5.67 15.71
CA ASP A 307 -11.91 -4.47 16.01
C ASP A 307 -11.40 -3.30 15.15
N TYR A 308 -11.95 -3.19 13.94
CA TYR A 308 -11.58 -2.16 12.98
C TYR A 308 -11.84 -0.74 13.52
N SER A 309 -12.86 -0.55 14.35
CA SER A 309 -13.15 0.75 14.95
C SER A 309 -12.06 1.16 15.94
N ALA A 310 -11.59 0.22 16.77
CA ALA A 310 -10.45 0.46 17.67
C ALA A 310 -9.15 0.71 16.89
N LEU A 311 -8.89 -0.03 15.82
CA LEU A 311 -7.73 0.19 14.95
C LEU A 311 -7.74 1.58 14.31
N HIS A 312 -8.90 2.02 13.80
CA HIS A 312 -9.04 3.37 13.25
C HIS A 312 -8.82 4.45 14.32
N ALA A 313 -9.37 4.27 15.52
CA ALA A 313 -9.16 5.19 16.63
C ALA A 313 -7.67 5.29 17.04
N ALA A 314 -6.96 4.16 17.07
CA ALA A 314 -5.52 4.12 17.33
C ALA A 314 -4.71 4.86 16.25
N TYR A 315 -5.04 4.63 14.97
CA TYR A 315 -4.43 5.37 13.86
C TYR A 315 -4.67 6.88 13.99
N ALA A 316 -5.91 7.31 14.19
CA ALA A 316 -6.26 8.72 14.32
C ALA A 316 -5.57 9.40 15.52
N ALA A 317 -5.45 8.69 16.65
CA ALA A 317 -4.76 9.20 17.83
C ALA A 317 -3.25 9.40 17.61
N GLY A 318 -2.63 8.52 16.82
CA GLY A 318 -1.19 8.57 16.51
C GLY A 318 -0.77 9.66 15.53
N LEU A 319 -1.73 10.38 14.93
CA LEU A 319 -1.44 11.49 14.03
C LEU A 319 -1.11 12.81 14.75
N ASN A 320 -1.39 12.91 16.06
CA ASN A 320 -1.26 14.15 16.84
C ASN A 320 0.17 14.47 17.28
#